data_AF-A0A350PE29-F1
#
_entry.id   AF-A0A350PE29-F1
#
_cell.length_a   1.000
_cell.length_b   1.000
_cell.length_c   1.000
_cell.angle_alpha   90.00
_cell.angle_beta   90.00
_cell.angle_gamma   90.00
#
_symmetry.space_group_name_H-M   'P 1'
#
loop_
_entity.id
_entity.type
_entity.pdbx_description
1 polymer ?
#
loop_
_entity_poly.entity_id
_entity_poly.type
_entity_poly.pdbx_seq_one_letter_code
_entity_poly.pdbx_strand_id
1 'polypeptide(L)' 'MSMKVKNRSDLHRDENTGALIYETDKNVSTRNEVKKLKKEIHSLKSNVEDIKTLLERVINGR' A
#
# COMPACT_ATOMS: atom_id res chain seq x y z
N MET A 1 -13.62 -16.42 22.96
CA MET A 1 -12.73 -15.24 23.02
C MET A 1 -11.51 -15.59 22.16
N SER A 2 -10.43 -14.81 22.09
CA SER A 2 -9.18 -15.25 21.43
C SER A 2 -8.01 -15.04 22.38
N MET A 3 -7.09 -16.01 22.45
CA MET A 3 -5.95 -15.95 23.37
C MET A 3 -4.73 -15.34 22.66
N LYS A 4 -4.21 -14.22 23.20
CA LYS A 4 -2.95 -13.64 22.72
C LYS A 4 -1.76 -14.55 23.06
N VAL A 5 -0.84 -14.74 22.11
CA VAL A 5 0.36 -15.55 22.33
C VAL A 5 1.38 -14.76 23.14
N LYS A 6 1.90 -15.35 24.23
CA LYS A 6 2.93 -14.72 25.07
C LYS A 6 4.15 -14.35 24.21
N ASN A 7 4.64 -13.12 24.35
CA ASN A 7 5.78 -12.55 23.62
C ASN A 7 5.61 -12.39 22.09
N ARG A 8 4.39 -12.54 21.54
CA ARG A 8 4.10 -12.32 20.11
C ARG A 8 2.78 -11.57 19.95
N SER A 9 2.86 -10.23 19.97
CA SER A 9 1.70 -9.35 19.83
C SER A 9 1.04 -9.41 18.46
N ASP A 10 1.76 -9.94 17.47
CA ASP A 10 1.31 -10.20 16.10
C ASP A 10 0.53 -11.51 15.96
N LEU A 11 0.39 -12.30 17.04
CA LEU A 11 -0.23 -13.62 17.00
C LEU A 11 -1.38 -13.76 18.01
N HIS A 12 -2.50 -14.26 17.52
CA HIS A 12 -3.58 -14.77 18.35
C HIS A 12 -3.83 -16.24 18.03
N ARG A 13 -4.31 -16.97 19.03
CA ARG A 13 -4.66 -18.38 18.91
C ARG A 13 -6.17 -18.52 18.81
N ASP A 14 -6.63 -19.20 17.78
CA ASP A 14 -8.03 -19.58 17.64
C ASP A 14 -8.40 -20.63 18.69
N GLU A 15 -9.47 -20.40 19.46
CA GLU A 15 -9.88 -21.27 20.57
C GLU A 15 -10.45 -22.62 20.09
N ASN A 16 -11.03 -22.66 18.88
CA ASN A 16 -11.72 -23.85 18.37
C ASN A 16 -10.78 -24.82 17.66
N THR A 17 -9.77 -24.29 16.97
CA THR A 17 -8.83 -25.07 16.14
C THR A 17 -7.42 -25.11 16.71
N GLY A 18 -7.12 -24.25 17.70
CA GLY A 18 -5.77 -24.09 18.24
C GLY A 18 -4.77 -23.49 17.26
N ALA A 19 -5.23 -23.06 16.07
CA ALA A 19 -4.41 -22.50 15.02
C ALA A 19 -3.83 -21.14 15.42
N LEU A 20 -2.59 -20.89 14.98
CA LEU A 20 -1.94 -19.59 15.12
C LEU A 20 -2.35 -18.71 13.95
N ILE A 21 -3.00 -17.59 14.27
CA ILE A 21 -3.43 -16.61 13.28
C ILE A 21 -2.56 -15.36 13.47
N TYR A 22 -1.99 -14.91 12.36
CA TYR A 22 -1.30 -13.64 12.31
C TYR A 22 -2.34 -12.53 12.32
N GLU A 23 -2.27 -11.69 13.34
CA GLU A 23 -2.89 -10.38 13.28
C GLU A 23 -1.99 -9.54 12.38
N THR A 24 -2.25 -9.58 11.07
CA THR A 24 -1.59 -8.68 10.13
C THR A 24 -1.90 -7.28 10.61
N ASP A 25 -0.90 -6.61 11.21
CA ASP A 25 -1.06 -5.30 11.80
C ASP A 25 -1.69 -4.40 10.73
N LYS A 26 -2.96 -4.02 10.93
CA LYS A 26 -3.71 -3.23 9.95
C LYS A 26 -2.90 -1.99 9.55
N ASN A 27 -2.09 -1.46 10.46
CA ASN A 27 -1.17 -0.36 10.21
C ASN A 27 -0.09 -0.69 9.17
N VAL A 28 0.44 -1.92 9.15
CA VAL A 28 1.41 -2.38 8.15
C VAL A 28 0.75 -2.50 6.78
N SER A 29 -0.46 -3.06 6.70
CA SER A 29 -1.22 -3.12 5.44
C SER A 29 -1.50 -1.72 4.89
N THR A 30 -2.06 -0.84 5.74
CA THR A 30 -2.33 0.56 5.38
C THR A 30 -1.06 1.30 4.96
N ARG A 31 0.07 1.11 5.66
CA ARG A 31 1.36 1.73 5.26
C ARG A 31 1.83 1.26 3.89
N ASN A 32 1.69 -0.03 3.59
CA ASN A 32 2.07 -0.59 2.29
C ASN A 32 1.17 -0.06 1.17
N GLU A 33 -0.14 0.05 1.40
CA GLU A 33 -1.08 0.67 0.48
C GLU A 33 -0.76 2.15 0.23
N VAL A 34 -0.50 2.93 1.28
CA VAL A 34 -0.07 4.33 1.16
C VAL A 34 1.22 4.45 0.34
N LYS A 35 2.18 3.54 0.55
CA LYS A 35 3.43 3.53 -0.24
C LYS A 35 3.17 3.21 -1.71
N LYS A 36 2.24 2.31 -2.02
CA LYS A 36 1.83 1.98 -3.38
C LYS A 36 1.15 3.18 -4.06
N LEU A 37 0.17 3.79 -3.39
CA LEU A 37 -0.53 4.97 -3.88
C LEU A 37 0.42 6.15 -4.14
N LYS A 38 1.42 6.37 -3.28
CA LYS A 38 2.45 7.40 -3.51
C LYS A 38 3.25 7.17 -4.80
N LYS A 39 3.60 5.91 -5.11
CA LYS A 39 4.30 5.58 -6.35
C LYS A 39 3.41 5.82 -7.58
N GLU A 40 2.14 5.42 -7.51
CA GLU A 40 1.18 5.62 -8.59
C GLU A 40 0.96 7.12 -8.87
N ILE A 41 0.78 7.94 -7.82
CA ILE A 41 0.67 9.41 -7.95
C ILE A 41 1.92 9.99 -8.61
N HIS A 42 3.11 9.54 -8.22
CA HIS A 42 4.35 10.04 -8.82
C HIS A 42 4.45 9.68 -10.31
N SER A 43 4.09 8.45 -10.68
CA SER A 43 4.05 8.02 -12.08
C SER A 43 3.02 8.82 -12.89
N LEU A 44 1.82 9.04 -12.35
CA LEU A 44 0.79 9.83 -13.03
C LEU A 44 1.25 11.27 -13.24
N LYS A 45 1.91 11.88 -12.24
CA LYS A 45 2.47 13.22 -12.38
C LYS A 45 3.52 13.29 -13.49
N SER A 46 4.41 12.31 -13.58
CA SER A 46 5.39 12.23 -14.67
C SER A 46 4.69 12.16 -16.03
N ASN A 47 3.71 11.26 -16.18
CA ASN A 47 2.97 11.09 -17.43
C ASN A 47 2.25 12.39 -17.84
N VAL A 48 1.70 13.13 -16.88
CA VAL A 48 1.04 14.42 -17.16
C VAL A 48 2.03 15.47 -17.65
N GLU A 49 3.24 15.55 -17.07
CA GLU A 49 4.29 16.45 -17.56
C GLU A 49 4.80 16.06 -18.96
N ASP A 50 4.90 14.76 -19.24
CA ASP A 50 5.27 14.27 -20.57
C ASP A 50 4.20 14.64 -21.61
N ILE A 51 2.92 14.44 -21.27
CA ILE A 51 1.79 14.84 -22.13
C ILE A 51 1.79 16.35 -22.36
N LYS A 52 1.99 17.15 -21.31
CA LYS A 52 2.08 18.60 -21.41
C LYS A 52 3.20 19.01 -22.37
N THR A 53 4.38 18.40 -22.23
CA THR A 53 5.53 18.66 -23.11
C THR A 53 5.22 18.31 -24.56
N LEU A 54 4.53 17.18 -24.80
CA LEU A 54 4.09 16.81 -26.15
C LEU A 54 3.08 17.81 -26.73
N LEU A 55 2.11 18.27 -25.92
CA LEU A 55 1.13 19.26 -26.35
C LEU A 55 1.79 20.61 -26.67
N GLU A 56 2.74 21.05 -25.86
CA GLU A 56 3.51 22.27 -26.10
C GLU A 56 4.29 22.18 -27.42
N ARG A 57 4.85 21.03 -27.76
CA ARG A 57 5.51 20.78 -29.06
C ARG A 57 4.53 20.87 -30.22
N VAL A 58 3.38 20.20 -30.10
CA VAL A 58 2.32 20.22 -31.12
C VAL A 58 1.80 21.62 -31.37
N ILE A 59 1.53 22.39 -30.31
CA ILE A 59 1.02 23.77 -30.43
C ILE A 59 2.06 24.70 -31.04
N ASN A 60 3.33 24.59 -30.63
CA ASN A 60 4.39 25.49 -31.08
C ASN A 60 5.03 25.08 -32.43
N GLY A 61 4.54 24.01 -33.06
CA GLY A 61 5.01 23.58 -34.38
C GLY A 61 6.47 23.12 -34.42
N ARG A 62 7.05 22.73 -33.28
CA ARG A 62 8.39 22.14 -33.15
C ARG A 62 8.32 20.79 -32.45
#